data_AF-A0A962L585-F1
#
_entry.id   AF-A0A962L585-F1
#
_cell.length_a   1.000
_cell.length_b   1.000
_cell.length_c   1.000
_cell.angle_alpha   90.00
_cell.angle_beta   90.00
_cell.angle_gamma   90.00
#
_symmetry.space_group_name_H-M   'P 1'
#
loop_
_entity.id
_entity.type
_entity.pdbx_description
1 polymer ?
#
loop_
_entity_poly.entity_id
_entity_poly.type
_entity_poly.pdbx_seq_one_letter_code
_entity_poly.pdbx_strand_id
1 'polypeptide(L)'
;LSLLFKVMKARGTHEGCIEQTTRLFRTQLFGGAQMRLDDAGRIRMDELELDPEVQSAVKAKWNDVTTENLNELTDFAGYREAFLQMHGFEFEGVDYDADVEPDVKMELANG
;
A
#
# COMPACT_ATOMS: atom_id res chain seq x y z
N LEU A 1 -0.59 9.97 -3.59
CA LEU A 1 -0.90 8.63 -3.02
C LEU A 1 -2.08 8.66 -2.05
N SER A 2 -2.12 9.60 -1.10
CA SER A 2 -3.21 9.73 -0.11
C SER A 2 -4.62 9.78 -0.72
N LEU A 3 -4.80 10.42 -1.87
CA LEU A 3 -6.09 10.45 -2.58
C LEU A 3 -6.47 9.06 -3.15
N LEU A 4 -5.51 8.35 -3.75
CA LEU A 4 -5.70 7.00 -4.26
C LEU A 4 -6.06 6.04 -3.12
N PHE A 5 -5.36 6.12 -1.99
CA PHE A 5 -5.66 5.32 -0.80
C PHE A 5 -7.10 5.53 -0.35
N LYS A 6 -7.55 6.78 -0.25
CA LYS A 6 -8.94 7.08 0.12
C LYS A 6 -9.95 6.44 -0.84
N VAL A 7 -9.73 6.59 -2.15
CA VAL A 7 -10.64 6.05 -3.17
C VAL A 7 -10.66 4.52 -3.13
N MET A 8 -9.50 3.87 -3.08
CA MET A 8 -9.41 2.40 -3.05
C MET A 8 -9.94 1.81 -1.74
N LYS A 9 -9.69 2.46 -0.58
CA LYS A 9 -10.25 2.04 0.71
C LYS A 9 -11.77 2.13 0.72
N ALA A 10 -12.35 3.21 0.19
CA ALA A 10 -13.80 3.36 0.07
C ALA A 10 -14.44 2.29 -0.83
N ARG A 11 -13.69 1.76 -1.80
CA ARG A 11 -14.13 0.67 -2.69
C ARG A 11 -13.74 -0.73 -2.19
N GLY A 12 -13.04 -0.83 -1.07
CA GLY A 12 -12.57 -2.11 -0.51
C GLY A 12 -11.49 -2.80 -1.35
N THR A 13 -10.76 -2.06 -2.20
CA THR A 13 -9.73 -2.60 -3.10
C THR A 13 -8.31 -2.20 -2.71
N HIS A 14 -8.14 -1.47 -1.61
CA HIS A 14 -6.82 -1.06 -1.12
C HIS A 14 -6.03 -2.26 -0.61
N GLU A 15 -4.76 -2.33 -1.01
CA GLU A 15 -3.82 -3.37 -0.62
C GLU A 15 -2.48 -2.75 -0.21
N GLY A 16 -1.86 -3.30 0.83
CA GLY A 16 -0.47 -3.02 1.19
C GLY A 16 0.49 -3.98 0.49
N CYS A 17 1.77 -3.91 0.86
CA CYS A 17 2.82 -4.74 0.26
C CYS A 17 2.56 -6.24 0.46
N ILE A 18 2.09 -6.65 1.64
CA ILE A 18 1.87 -8.05 1.96
C ILE A 18 0.64 -8.61 1.24
N GLU A 19 -0.45 -7.84 1.15
CA GLU A 19 -1.65 -8.22 0.42
C GLU A 19 -1.35 -8.35 -1.08
N GLN A 20 -0.68 -7.37 -1.68
CA GLN A 20 -0.27 -7.44 -3.09
C GLN A 20 0.64 -8.64 -3.36
N THR A 21 1.65 -8.86 -2.52
CA THR A 21 2.58 -10.00 -2.69
C THR A 21 1.82 -11.32 -2.53
N THR A 22 0.96 -11.43 -1.52
CA THR A 22 0.12 -12.63 -1.33
C THR A 22 -0.77 -12.88 -2.54
N ARG A 23 -1.42 -11.83 -3.08
CA ARG A 23 -2.26 -11.94 -4.28
C ARG A 23 -1.45 -12.31 -5.51
N LEU A 24 -0.23 -11.80 -5.68
CA LEU A 24 0.67 -12.15 -6.78
C LEU A 24 0.96 -13.66 -6.78
N PHE A 25 1.40 -14.18 -5.63
CA PHE A 25 1.72 -15.60 -5.50
C PHE A 25 0.47 -16.47 -5.69
N ARG A 26 -0.63 -16.12 -5.02
CA ARG A 26 -1.86 -16.93 -5.01
C ARG A 26 -2.60 -16.92 -6.33
N THR A 27 -2.57 -15.83 -7.09
CA THR A 27 -3.42 -15.66 -8.27
C THR A 27 -2.66 -15.68 -9.59
N GLN A 28 -1.37 -15.34 -9.59
CA GLN A 28 -0.58 -15.25 -10.81
C GLN A 28 0.45 -16.39 -10.89
N LEU A 29 1.34 -16.48 -9.90
CA LEU A 29 2.47 -17.42 -9.99
C LEU A 29 2.07 -18.87 -9.72
N PHE A 30 1.19 -19.10 -8.74
CA PHE A 30 0.85 -20.44 -8.25
C PHE A 30 -0.66 -20.69 -8.19
N GLY A 31 -1.47 -19.84 -8.83
CA GLY A 31 -2.93 -19.90 -8.76
C GLY A 31 -3.59 -20.96 -9.64
N GLY A 32 -2.83 -21.71 -10.43
CA GLY A 32 -3.33 -22.73 -11.36
C GLY A 32 -4.06 -22.17 -12.61
N ALA A 33 -4.48 -20.91 -12.58
CA ALA A 33 -4.98 -20.17 -13.73
C ALA A 33 -3.84 -19.60 -14.60
N GLN A 34 -4.16 -19.24 -15.84
CA GLN A 34 -3.21 -18.56 -16.72
C GLN A 34 -2.83 -17.18 -16.15
N MET A 35 -1.52 -16.89 -16.12
CA MET A 35 -1.00 -15.59 -15.72
C MET A 35 -1.57 -14.47 -16.59
N ARG A 36 -1.95 -13.35 -15.95
CA ARG A 36 -2.36 -12.14 -16.65
C ARG A 36 -1.11 -11.34 -17.02
N LEU A 37 -0.67 -11.52 -18.25
CA LEU A 37 0.47 -10.80 -18.81
C LEU A 37 -0.01 -9.67 -19.69
N ASP A 38 0.71 -8.55 -19.67
CA ASP A 38 0.57 -7.52 -20.70
C ASP A 38 1.37 -7.88 -21.97
N ASP A 39 1.30 -7.02 -22.99
CA ASP A 39 1.97 -7.23 -24.29
C ASP A 39 3.50 -7.37 -24.18
N ALA A 40 4.09 -6.92 -23.07
CA ALA A 40 5.53 -7.04 -22.80
C ALA A 40 5.87 -8.27 -21.93
N GLY A 41 4.88 -9.11 -21.62
CA GLY A 41 5.07 -10.31 -20.79
C GLY A 41 5.15 -10.01 -19.29
N ARG A 42 4.67 -8.86 -18.81
CA ARG A 42 4.72 -8.49 -17.39
C ARG A 42 3.43 -8.90 -16.68
N ILE A 43 3.55 -9.48 -15.49
CA ILE A 43 2.40 -9.69 -14.61
C ILE A 43 1.93 -8.33 -14.07
N ARG A 44 0.65 -8.02 -14.26
CA ARG A 44 0.04 -6.77 -13.79
C ARG A 44 -0.75 -6.99 -12.50
N MET A 45 -0.27 -6.36 -11.44
CA MET A 45 -0.86 -6.32 -10.10
C MET A 45 -1.51 -4.97 -9.77
N ASP A 46 -1.34 -4.01 -10.66
CA ASP A 46 -1.86 -2.64 -10.59
C ASP A 46 -3.27 -2.52 -11.18
N GLU A 47 -3.95 -3.63 -11.50
CA GLU A 47 -5.25 -3.59 -12.15
C GLU A 47 -6.34 -2.94 -11.28
N LEU A 48 -6.23 -3.09 -9.95
CA LEU A 48 -7.16 -2.47 -9.00
C LEU A 48 -6.92 -0.95 -8.87
N GLU A 49 -5.69 -0.50 -9.03
CA GLU A 49 -5.32 0.92 -9.04
C GLU A 49 -5.69 1.58 -10.37
N LEU A 50 -5.46 0.87 -11.49
CA LEU A 50 -5.74 1.34 -12.84
C LEU A 50 -7.19 1.15 -13.28
N ASP A 51 -8.06 0.64 -12.40
CA ASP A 51 -9.49 0.56 -12.64
C ASP A 51 -10.04 1.94 -13.08
N PRO A 52 -10.79 2.03 -14.20
CA PRO A 52 -11.23 3.31 -14.76
C PRO A 52 -12.03 4.17 -13.79
N GLU A 53 -12.83 3.57 -12.91
CA GLU A 53 -13.61 4.31 -11.91
C GLU A 53 -12.71 4.85 -10.80
N VAL A 54 -11.69 4.10 -10.37
CA VAL A 54 -10.66 4.61 -9.43
C VAL A 54 -9.94 5.80 -10.05
N GLN A 55 -9.41 5.65 -11.27
CA GLN A 55 -8.66 6.69 -11.95
C GLN A 55 -9.52 7.95 -12.22
N SER A 56 -10.79 7.76 -12.59
CA SER A 56 -11.72 8.87 -12.77
C SER A 56 -11.98 9.63 -11.46
N ALA A 57 -12.25 8.91 -10.37
CA ALA A 57 -12.48 9.51 -9.06
C ALA A 57 -11.25 10.27 -8.53
N VAL A 58 -10.05 9.72 -8.74
CA VAL A 58 -8.79 10.40 -8.40
C VAL A 58 -8.61 11.66 -9.24
N LYS A 59 -8.78 11.59 -10.56
CA LYS A 59 -8.64 12.74 -11.47
C LYS A 59 -9.63 13.85 -11.15
N ALA A 60 -10.88 13.52 -10.86
CA ALA A 60 -11.92 14.49 -10.53
C ALA A 60 -11.57 15.33 -9.31
N LYS A 61 -10.97 14.72 -8.29
CA LYS A 61 -10.60 15.41 -7.03
C LYS A 61 -9.20 15.99 -7.02
N TRP A 62 -8.35 15.64 -7.99
CA TRP A 62 -6.93 16.00 -7.97
C TRP A 62 -6.69 17.51 -7.87
N ASN A 63 -7.45 18.29 -8.64
CA ASN A 63 -7.31 19.75 -8.69
C ASN A 63 -8.02 20.48 -7.54
N ASP A 64 -8.85 19.77 -6.76
CA ASP A 64 -9.60 20.34 -5.65
C ASP A 64 -8.81 20.26 -4.32
N VAL A 65 -7.71 19.50 -4.28
CA VAL A 65 -6.88 19.35 -3.08
C VAL A 65 -6.11 20.63 -2.82
N THR A 66 -6.32 21.19 -1.62
CA THR A 66 -5.57 22.32 -1.07
C THR A 66 -4.96 21.91 0.27
N THR A 67 -4.09 22.77 0.81
CA THR A 67 -3.49 22.54 2.14
C THR A 67 -4.56 22.45 3.22
N GLU A 68 -5.59 23.29 3.15
CA GLU A 68 -6.66 23.39 4.15
C GLU A 68 -7.55 22.15 4.17
N ASN A 69 -7.79 21.54 3.00
CA ASN A 69 -8.70 20.40 2.87
C ASN A 69 -7.97 19.05 2.69
N LEU A 70 -6.64 19.01 2.80
CA LEU A 70 -5.83 17.82 2.53
C LEU A 70 -6.29 16.58 3.30
N ASN A 71 -6.53 16.74 4.62
CA ASN A 71 -6.99 15.65 5.49
C ASN A 71 -8.45 15.26 5.23
N GLU A 72 -9.24 16.15 4.64
CA GLU A 72 -10.67 15.93 4.35
C GLU A 72 -10.87 15.28 2.99
N LEU A 73 -10.11 15.65 1.97
CA LEU A 73 -10.26 15.14 0.61
C LEU A 73 -9.40 13.90 0.34
N THR A 74 -8.36 13.67 1.13
CA THR A 74 -7.45 12.54 0.98
C THR A 74 -7.37 11.69 2.24
N ASP A 75 -6.70 10.54 2.17
CA ASP A 75 -6.31 9.76 3.34
C ASP A 75 -4.85 10.06 3.70
N PHE A 76 -4.59 11.31 4.09
CA PHE A 76 -3.24 11.74 4.45
C PHE A 76 -2.79 11.14 5.80
N ALA A 77 -3.72 10.98 6.74
CA ALA A 77 -3.46 10.31 8.02
C ALA A 77 -2.99 8.87 7.81
N GLY A 78 -3.72 8.06 7.02
CA GLY A 78 -3.33 6.68 6.73
C GLY A 78 -2.04 6.58 5.92
N TYR A 79 -1.76 7.55 5.03
CA TYR A 79 -0.46 7.63 4.36
C TYR A 79 0.69 7.88 5.35
N ARG A 80 0.52 8.81 6.29
CA ARG A 80 1.52 9.12 7.32
C ARG A 80 1.76 7.94 8.25
N GLU A 81 0.69 7.27 8.67
CA GLU A 81 0.75 6.05 9.49
C GLU A 81 1.55 4.96 8.76
N ALA A 82 1.20 4.65 7.51
CA ALA A 82 1.93 3.65 6.71
C ALA A 82 3.41 4.02 6.56
N PHE A 83 3.74 5.31 6.40
CA PHE A 83 5.12 5.79 6.38
C PHE A 83 5.86 5.55 7.69
N LEU A 84 5.23 5.84 8.82
CA LEU A 84 5.79 5.64 10.15
C LEU A 84 5.97 4.14 10.46
N GLN A 85 5.01 3.31 10.07
CA GLN A 85 5.07 1.85 10.22
C GLN A 85 6.21 1.21 9.42
N MET A 86 6.55 1.73 8.23
CA MET A 86 7.76 1.30 7.50
C MET A 86 9.06 1.53 8.30
N HIS A 87 9.04 2.44 9.27
CA HIS A 87 10.18 2.78 10.11
C HIS A 87 10.04 2.26 11.56
N GLY A 88 9.05 1.40 11.84
CA GLY A 88 8.84 0.80 13.17
C GLY A 88 7.98 1.62 14.14
N PHE A 89 7.30 2.68 13.68
CA PHE A 89 6.48 3.56 14.51
C PHE A 89 4.97 3.37 14.27
N GLU A 90 4.13 3.87 15.19
CA GLU A 90 2.65 3.81 15.11
C GLU A 90 2.09 2.38 14.99
N PHE A 91 2.70 1.41 15.67
CA PHE A 91 2.16 0.06 15.81
C PHE A 91 1.36 -0.10 17.09
N GLU A 92 0.14 -0.61 16.97
CA GLU A 92 -0.64 -1.04 18.12
C GLU A 92 0.09 -2.17 18.86
N GLY A 93 0.20 -2.05 20.18
CA GLY A 93 0.85 -3.05 21.05
C GLY A 93 2.36 -2.87 21.23
N VAL A 94 2.97 -1.83 20.63
CA VAL A 94 4.35 -1.41 20.94
C VAL A 94 4.32 -0.34 22.02
N ASP A 95 5.06 -0.55 23.10
CA ASP A 95 5.33 0.47 24.12
C ASP A 95 6.49 1.36 23.65
N TYR A 96 6.17 2.58 23.24
CA TYR A 96 7.16 3.54 22.73
C TYR A 96 7.93 4.28 23.83
N ASP A 97 7.53 4.14 25.09
CA ASP A 97 8.25 4.72 26.24
C ASP A 97 9.26 3.74 26.85
N ALA A 98 9.24 2.47 26.41
CA ALA A 98 10.18 1.46 26.88
C ALA A 98 11.60 1.67 26.30
N ASP A 99 12.62 1.38 27.12
CA ASP A 99 14.00 1.30 26.64
C ASP A 99 14.16 0.15 25.64
N VAL A 100 14.85 0.41 24.52
CA VAL A 100 15.11 -0.57 23.45
C VAL A 100 16.61 -0.66 23.20
N GLU A 101 17.12 -1.88 23.07
CA GLU A 101 18.50 -2.15 22.66
C GLU A 101 18.63 -2.02 21.13
N PRO A 102 19.37 -1.03 20.60
CA PRO A 102 19.55 -0.87 19.15
C PRO A 102 20.52 -1.88 18.53
N ASP A 103 21.45 -2.47 19.29
CA ASP A 103 22.41 -3.46 18.77
C ASP A 103 21.82 -4.87 18.75
N VAL A 104 20.94 -5.12 17.77
CA VAL A 104 20.32 -6.44 17.54
C VAL A 104 21.13 -7.23 16.51
N LYS A 105 21.73 -8.33 16.95
CA LYS A 105 22.51 -9.21 16.06
C LYS A 105 21.59 -10.07 15.20
N MET A 106 21.89 -10.13 13.91
CA MET A 106 21.27 -11.04 12.96
C MET A 106 22.36 -11.96 12.38
N GLU A 107 22.15 -13.28 12.47
CA GLU A 107 22.99 -14.23 11.75
C GLU A 107 22.61 -14.22 10.27
N LEU A 108 23.54 -13.79 9.42
CA LEU A 108 23.38 -13.91 7.98
C LEU A 108 23.81 -15.31 7.57
N ALA A 109 22.97 -16.00 6.81
CA ALA A 109 23.32 -17.28 6.21
C ALA A 109 24.40 -17.05 5.14
N ASN A 110 25.66 -17.02 5.59
CA ASN A 110 26.95 -17.23 4.88
C ASN A 110 28.14 -16.70 5.72
N GLY A 111 28.10 -16.85 7.06
CA GLY A 111 29.23 -16.61 7.96
C GLY A 111 29.97 -17.90 8.27
#